data_AF-A0A2H0MNH9-F1
#
_entry.id   AF-A0A2H0MNH9-F1
#
_cell.length_a   1.000
_cell.length_b   1.000
_cell.length_c   1.000
_cell.angle_alpha   90.00
_cell.angle_beta   90.00
_cell.angle_gamma   90.00
#
_symmetry.space_group_name_H-M   'P 1'
#
loop_
_entity.id
_entity.type
_entity.pdbx_description
1 polymer ?
#
loop_
_entity_poly.entity_id
_entity_poly.type
_entity_poly.pdbx_seq_one_letter_code
_entity_poly.pdbx_strand_id
1 'polypeptide(L)'
;GKLALELLLREARTAQSVTITATSITFNKVTAYPQDTNITGITYSFNAGNNTLERISGSTQVVASNVTSFSVTEPGMNFYLVSLQMNGPQGESFQIKTAVKPRGDITFS
;
A
#
# COMPACT_ATOMS: atom_id res chain seq x y z
N GLY A 1 -10.18 4.91 -3.32
CA GLY A 1 -10.32 3.83 -2.33
C GLY A 1 -10.11 2.45 -2.92
N LYS A 2 -11.09 1.89 -3.64
CA LYS A 2 -11.01 0.52 -4.18
C LYS A 2 -9.77 0.26 -5.05
N LEU A 3 -9.46 1.20 -5.96
CA LEU A 3 -8.26 1.12 -6.81
C LEU A 3 -6.96 1.04 -5.98
N ALA A 4 -6.80 1.91 -4.98
CA ALA A 4 -5.64 1.88 -4.10
C ALA A 4 -5.45 0.51 -3.43
N LEU A 5 -6.52 -0.10 -2.93
CA LEU A 5 -6.41 -1.40 -2.26
C LEU A 5 -6.10 -2.55 -3.23
N GLU A 6 -6.65 -2.50 -4.45
CA GLU A 6 -6.30 -3.48 -5.49
C GLU A 6 -4.80 -3.39 -5.83
N LEU A 7 -4.28 -2.17 -5.98
CA LEU A 7 -2.86 -1.94 -6.24
C LEU A 7 -2.00 -2.44 -5.07
N LEU A 8 -2.32 -2.08 -3.83
CA LEU A 8 -1.62 -2.54 -2.63
C LEU A 8 -1.61 -4.07 -2.51
N LEU A 9 -2.75 -4.72 -2.74
CA LEU A 9 -2.87 -6.18 -2.74
C LEU A 9 -2.02 -6.83 -3.84
N ARG A 10 -1.99 -6.21 -5.03
CA ARG A 10 -1.16 -6.69 -6.13
C ARG A 10 0.33 -6.61 -5.78
N GLU A 11 0.78 -5.49 -5.23
CA GLU A 11 2.18 -5.35 -4.84
C GLU A 11 2.58 -6.40 -3.83
N ALA A 12 1.79 -6.54 -2.78
CA ALA A 12 2.05 -7.47 -1.70
C ALA A 12 2.13 -8.93 -2.16
N ARG A 13 1.36 -9.34 -3.19
CA ARG A 13 1.46 -10.68 -3.79
C ARG A 13 2.82 -10.97 -4.43
N THR A 14 3.51 -9.93 -4.88
CA THR A 14 4.81 -10.01 -5.57
C THR A 14 5.98 -9.53 -4.72
N ALA A 15 5.71 -8.99 -3.53
CA ALA A 15 6.70 -8.49 -2.61
C ALA A 15 7.48 -9.65 -1.98
N GLN A 16 8.80 -9.49 -1.95
CA GLN A 16 9.71 -10.32 -1.17
C GLN A 16 9.67 -9.90 0.30
N SER A 17 9.77 -8.59 0.53
CA SER A 17 9.70 -7.98 1.86
C SER A 17 8.86 -6.71 1.82
N VAL A 18 8.39 -6.30 2.99
CA VAL A 18 7.57 -5.10 3.16
C VAL A 18 8.18 -4.25 4.26
N THR A 19 8.28 -2.95 4.01
CA THR A 19 8.71 -1.96 5.01
C THR A 19 7.55 -1.02 5.27
N ILE A 20 7.18 -0.85 6.54
CA ILE A 20 6.04 -0.02 6.93
C ILE A 20 6.47 1.14 7.83
N THR A 21 5.73 2.23 7.74
CA THR A 21 5.74 3.31 8.73
C THR A 21 4.30 3.57 9.18
N ALA A 22 4.10 4.55 10.06
CA ALA A 22 2.76 4.95 10.49
C ALA A 22 1.84 5.34 9.31
N THR A 23 2.40 5.94 8.25
CA THR A 23 1.64 6.53 7.14
C THR A 23 2.11 6.08 5.76
N SER A 24 2.98 5.07 5.67
CA SER A 24 3.46 4.53 4.40
C SER A 24 3.71 3.03 4.45
N ILE A 25 3.69 2.42 3.26
CA ILE A 25 4.07 1.03 3.02
C ILE A 25 4.91 0.96 1.76
N THR A 26 6.01 0.22 1.84
CA THR A 26 6.90 -0.06 0.71
C THR A 26 6.97 -1.55 0.48
N PHE A 27 6.72 -1.97 -0.75
CA PHE A 27 6.84 -3.35 -1.20
C PHE A 27 8.15 -3.51 -1.96
N ASN A 28 9.08 -4.28 -1.41
CA ASN A 28 10.36 -4.55 -2.05
C ASN A 28 10.24 -5.83 -2.88
N LYS A 29 10.68 -5.76 -4.14
CA LYS A 29 10.60 -6.82 -5.16
C LYS A 29 12.00 -7.20 -5.63
N VAL A 30 12.23 -8.48 -5.89
CA VAL A 30 13.53 -9.01 -6.39
C VAL A 30 13.77 -8.62 -7.85
N THR A 31 12.71 -8.55 -8.64
CA THR A 31 12.78 -8.27 -10.08
C THR A 31 11.77 -7.19 -10.47
N ALA A 32 12.14 -6.42 -11.49
CA ALA A 32 11.23 -5.47 -12.12
C ALA A 32 10.00 -6.22 -12.68
N TYR A 33 8.81 -5.78 -12.31
CA TYR A 33 7.56 -6.31 -12.84
C TYR A 33 7.18 -5.54 -14.12
N PRO A 34 6.43 -6.10 -15.09
CA PRO A 34 6.12 -5.42 -16.36
C PRO A 34 5.44 -4.05 -16.21
N GLN A 35 4.78 -3.81 -15.08
CA GLN A 35 4.07 -2.57 -14.77
C GLN A 35 4.99 -1.52 -14.14
N ASP A 36 6.14 -1.95 -13.60
CA ASP A 36 7.09 -1.16 -12.80
C ASP A 36 8.53 -1.47 -13.24
N THR A 37 8.78 -1.38 -14.54
CA THR A 37 10.09 -1.68 -15.12
C THR A 37 11.17 -0.84 -14.43
N ASN A 38 12.19 -1.50 -13.88
CA ASN A 38 13.30 -0.90 -13.13
C ASN A 38 12.97 -0.31 -11.75
N ILE A 39 11.81 -0.60 -11.16
CA ILE A 39 11.49 -0.20 -9.78
C ILE A 39 11.41 -1.44 -8.90
N THR A 40 12.36 -1.55 -7.97
CA THR A 40 12.43 -2.65 -6.99
C THR A 40 11.72 -2.34 -5.68
N GLY A 41 11.30 -1.09 -5.44
CA GLY A 41 10.56 -0.67 -4.26
C GLY A 41 9.33 0.15 -4.64
N ILE A 42 8.14 -0.35 -4.34
CA ILE A 42 6.88 0.36 -4.60
C ILE A 42 6.36 0.95 -3.29
N THR A 43 6.36 2.27 -3.19
CA THR A 43 5.95 2.99 -1.98
C THR A 43 4.62 3.68 -2.18
N TYR A 44 3.70 3.44 -1.25
CA TYR A 44 2.47 4.19 -1.09
C TYR A 44 2.54 4.99 0.21
N SER A 45 2.19 6.27 0.16
CA SER A 45 2.26 7.18 1.28
C SER A 45 1.03 8.08 1.35
N PHE A 46 0.56 8.30 2.57
CA PHE A 46 -0.53 9.21 2.83
C PHE A 46 -0.02 10.65 2.94
N ASN A 47 -0.56 11.51 2.09
CA ASN A 47 -0.35 12.94 2.09
C ASN A 47 -1.52 13.63 2.80
N ALA A 48 -1.33 13.96 4.08
CA ALA A 48 -2.34 14.63 4.89
C ALA A 48 -2.65 16.06 4.42
N GLY A 49 -1.71 16.74 3.75
CA GLY A 49 -1.93 18.08 3.21
C GLY A 49 -2.96 18.10 2.08
N ASN A 50 -2.96 17.05 1.26
CA ASN A 50 -3.86 16.90 0.11
C ASN A 50 -5.01 15.91 0.37
N ASN A 51 -5.03 15.24 1.52
CA ASN A 51 -5.97 14.15 1.85
C ASN A 51 -5.97 13.05 0.77
N THR A 52 -4.78 12.67 0.32
CA THR A 52 -4.57 11.69 -0.76
C THR A 52 -3.69 10.55 -0.30
N LEU A 53 -3.98 9.34 -0.78
CA LEU A 53 -3.01 8.25 -0.79
C LEU A 53 -2.33 8.25 -2.16
N GLU A 54 -1.01 8.29 -2.15
CA GLU A 54 -0.18 8.46 -3.34
C GLU A 54 0.78 7.30 -3.48
N ARG A 55 0.96 6.81 -4.70
CA ARG A 55 2.14 6.02 -5.07
C ARG A 55 3.26 7.01 -5.38
N ILE A 56 4.39 6.91 -4.66
CA ILE A 56 5.51 7.87 -4.76
C ILE A 56 6.80 7.25 -5.32
N SER A 57 6.80 5.93 -5.55
CA SER A 57 7.91 5.25 -6.24
C SER A 57 7.82 5.52 -7.75
N GLY A 58 8.71 6.35 -8.29
CA GLY A 58 8.67 6.80 -9.68
C GLY A 58 7.94 8.13 -9.83
N SER A 59 7.00 8.22 -10.78
CA SER A 59 6.13 9.40 -10.89
C SER A 59 5.01 9.34 -9.85
N THR A 60 4.81 10.43 -9.12
CA THR A 60 3.74 10.51 -8.11
C THR A 60 2.37 10.35 -8.75
N GLN A 61 1.59 9.40 -8.25
CA GLN A 61 0.23 9.14 -8.70
C GLN A 61 -0.73 9.08 -7.51
N VAL A 62 -1.81 9.87 -7.56
CA VAL A 62 -2.91 9.77 -6.60
C VAL A 62 -3.71 8.49 -6.87
N VAL A 63 -3.77 7.59 -5.89
CA VAL A 63 -4.51 6.32 -5.97
C VAL A 63 -5.79 6.30 -5.12
N ALA A 64 -5.90 7.24 -4.18
CA ALA A 64 -7.15 7.57 -3.50
C ALA A 64 -7.18 9.04 -3.09
N SER A 65 -8.37 9.64 -3.15
CA SER A 65 -8.69 10.98 -2.65
C SER A 65 -9.65 10.92 -1.47
N ASN A 66 -9.83 12.06 -0.78
CA ASN A 66 -10.67 12.21 0.40
C ASN A 66 -10.28 11.26 1.54
N VAL A 67 -8.98 10.93 1.62
CA VAL A 67 -8.42 10.07 2.65
C VAL A 67 -8.23 10.90 3.92
N THR A 68 -8.85 10.47 5.01
CA THR A 68 -8.73 11.12 6.32
C THR A 68 -7.68 10.46 7.19
N SER A 69 -7.49 9.15 7.03
CA SER A 69 -6.41 8.42 7.67
C SER A 69 -5.97 7.22 6.85
N PHE A 70 -4.69 6.89 6.99
CA PHE A 70 -4.08 5.69 6.46
C PHE A 70 -3.18 5.12 7.54
N SER A 71 -3.30 3.82 7.79
CA SER A 71 -2.47 3.13 8.76
C SER A 71 -2.12 1.75 8.25
N VAL A 72 -0.90 1.34 8.54
CA VAL A 72 -0.43 -0.02 8.27
C VAL A 72 0.15 -0.58 9.54
N THR A 73 -0.29 -1.78 9.91
CA THR A 73 0.21 -2.51 11.08
C THR A 73 0.62 -3.92 10.69
N GLU A 74 1.57 -4.48 11.42
CA GLU A 74 1.99 -5.88 11.28
C GLU A 74 1.59 -6.64 12.56
N PRO A 75 0.34 -7.12 12.68
CA PRO A 75 -0.10 -7.82 13.89
C PRO A 75 0.50 -9.23 14.05
N GLY A 76 1.17 -9.76 13.02
CA GLY A 76 1.89 -11.02 13.07
C GLY A 76 2.95 -11.09 11.98
N MET A 77 3.93 -11.98 12.14
CA MET A 77 5.09 -12.06 11.25
C MET A 77 4.68 -12.16 9.77
N ASN A 78 5.10 -11.18 8.98
CA ASN A 78 4.77 -11.04 7.56
C ASN A 78 3.26 -11.02 7.27
N PHE A 79 2.46 -10.48 8.18
CA PHE A 79 1.03 -10.26 7.98
C PHE A 79 0.71 -8.80 8.23
N TYR A 80 0.30 -8.09 7.19
CA TYR A 80 0.11 -6.64 7.22
C TYR A 80 -1.37 -6.30 7.09
N LEU A 81 -1.89 -5.55 8.05
CA LEU A 81 -3.23 -4.98 8.00
C LEU A 81 -3.12 -3.52 7.53
N VAL A 82 -3.73 -3.24 6.39
CA VAL A 82 -3.84 -1.90 5.83
C VAL A 82 -5.25 -1.38 6.07
N SER A 83 -5.36 -0.19 6.66
CA SER A 83 -6.63 0.50 6.84
C SER A 83 -6.59 1.87 6.17
N LEU A 84 -7.64 2.17 5.42
CA LEU A 84 -7.83 3.46 4.75
C LEU A 84 -9.20 4.01 5.16
N GLN A 85 -9.22 5.17 5.81
CA GLN A 85 -10.45 5.88 6.14
C GLN A 85 -10.65 7.03 5.16
N MET A 86 -11.87 7.18 4.67
CA MET A 86 -12.22 8.18 3.67
C MET A 86 -13.59 8.79 3.94
N ASN A 87 -13.78 10.00 3.43
CA ASN A 87 -15.07 10.67 3.44
C ASN A 87 -15.80 10.48 2.09
N GLY A 88 -17.09 10.17 2.19
CA GLY A 88 -18.00 10.04 1.07
C GLY A 88 -18.50 11.40 0.60
N PRO A 89 -19.08 11.45 -0.61
CA PRO A 89 -19.57 12.70 -1.19
C PRO A 89 -20.71 13.35 -0.38
N GLN A 90 -21.38 12.60 0.49
CA GLN A 90 -22.47 13.07 1.35
C GLN A 90 -22.04 13.27 2.82
N GLY A 91 -20.74 13.33 3.10
CA GLY A 91 -20.22 13.51 4.46
C GLY A 91 -20.12 12.22 5.29
N GLU A 92 -20.47 11.08 4.69
CA GLU A 92 -20.35 9.76 5.31
C GLU A 92 -18.87 9.39 5.53
N SER A 93 -18.54 8.77 6.65
CA SER A 93 -17.19 8.21 6.87
C SER A 93 -17.22 6.72 6.63
N PHE A 94 -16.28 6.23 5.80
CA PHE A 94 -16.14 4.80 5.57
C PHE A 94 -14.68 4.38 5.69
N GLN A 95 -14.50 3.19 6.26
CA GLN A 95 -13.20 2.58 6.44
C GLN A 95 -13.13 1.33 5.58
N ILE A 96 -12.07 1.22 4.80
CA ILE A 96 -11.77 0.02 4.05
C ILE A 96 -10.52 -0.61 4.66
N LYS A 97 -10.63 -1.87 5.03
CA LYS A 97 -9.51 -2.67 5.56
C LYS A 97 -9.18 -3.78 4.60
N THR A 98 -7.90 -4.04 4.44
CA THR A 98 -7.43 -5.26 3.79
C THR A 98 -6.24 -5.80 4.56
N ALA A 99 -6.08 -7.11 4.56
CA ALA A 99 -4.92 -7.75 5.14
C ALA A 99 -4.17 -8.50 4.05
N VAL A 100 -2.86 -8.51 4.15
CA VAL A 100 -2.02 -9.19 3.18
C VAL A 100 -0.83 -9.87 3.82
N LYS A 101 -0.57 -11.08 3.36
CA LYS A 101 0.62 -11.85 3.66
C LYS A 101 1.45 -11.95 2.39
N PRO A 102 2.63 -11.29 2.32
CA PRO A 102 3.55 -11.47 1.20
C PRO A 102 3.91 -12.95 1.04
N ARG A 103 4.32 -13.36 -0.16
CA ARG A 103 4.74 -14.75 -0.41
C ARG A 103 5.96 -15.16 0.43
N GLY A 104 6.68 -14.19 0.98
CA GLY A 104 7.88 -14.39 1.78
C GLY A 104 9.10 -14.71 0.92
N ASP A 105 10.28 -14.63 1.53
CA ASP A 105 11.47 -15.26 1.00
C ASP A 105 11.21 -16.77 0.89
N ILE A 106 11.01 -17.27 -0.32
CA ILE A 106 11.21 -18.70 -0.59
C ILE A 106 12.72 -18.90 -0.63
N THR A 107 13.34 -18.93 0.55
CA THR A 107 14.71 -19.40 0.67
C THR A 107 14.66 -20.91 0.53
N PHE A 108 15.04 -21.43 -0.64
CA PHE A 108 15.38 -22.84 -0.76
C PHE A 108 16.68 -23.03 0.02
N SER A 109 16.59 -23.54 1.24
CA SER A 109 17.73 -24.06 2.00
C SER A 109 18.15 -25.41 1.47
#